data_AF-A0A5E6N8Z0-F1
#
_entry.id   AF-A0A5E6N8Z0-F1
#
_cell.length_a   1.000
_cell.length_b   1.000
_cell.length_c   1.000
_cell.angle_alpha   90.00
_cell.angle_beta   90.00
_cell.angle_gamma   90.00
#
_symmetry.space_group_name_H-M   'P 1'
#
loop_
_entity.id
_entity.type
_entity.pdbx_description
1 polymer ?
#
loop_
_entity_poly.entity_id
_entity_poly.type
_entity_poly.pdbx_seq_one_letter_code
_entity_poly.pdbx_strand_id
1 'polypeptide(L)'
;MKATFDELGYKYFYKTLNSKDYGIPQHRQRIFVIGFKGKSVNFDFPEPIPLQNSMQDFLEDYIESKYYLKEKGVKFVTSFKNRKKRYTQINGNIAICQKVNQQFNWHGDFVFEDIENAEFNERPLHKYE
;
A
#
# COMPACT_ATOMS: atom_id res chain seq x y z
N MET A 1 20.89 -7.67 -18.90
CA MET A 1 20.74 -6.29 -18.38
C MET A 1 22.09 -5.57 -18.34
N LYS A 2 23.11 -6.12 -17.65
CA LYS A 2 24.48 -5.56 -17.62
C LYS A 2 25.07 -5.25 -19.01
N ALA A 3 25.17 -6.27 -19.87
CA ALA A 3 25.80 -6.16 -21.18
C ALA A 3 25.18 -5.09 -22.09
N THR A 4 23.85 -5.01 -22.13
CA THR A 4 23.13 -4.06 -23.00
C THR A 4 23.38 -2.59 -22.65
N PHE A 5 23.43 -2.25 -21.36
CA PHE A 5 23.71 -0.87 -20.96
C PHE A 5 25.17 -0.48 -21.23
N ASP A 6 26.09 -1.41 -21.01
CA ASP A 6 27.52 -1.20 -21.27
C ASP A 6 27.80 -1.03 -22.78
N GLU A 7 27.17 -1.85 -23.64
CA GLU A 7 27.24 -1.75 -25.10
C GLU A 7 26.70 -0.42 -25.63
N LEU A 8 25.62 0.08 -25.02
CA LEU A 8 25.01 1.36 -25.37
C LEU A 8 25.76 2.58 -24.79
N GLY A 9 26.86 2.35 -24.06
CA GLY A 9 27.69 3.40 -23.47
C GLY A 9 27.06 4.10 -22.25
N TYR A 10 26.20 3.41 -21.51
CA TYR A 10 25.60 3.91 -20.27
C TYR A 10 26.37 3.45 -19.04
N LYS A 11 26.67 4.39 -18.14
CA LYS A 11 27.00 4.07 -16.74
C LYS A 11 25.69 4.02 -15.96
N TYR A 12 25.38 2.90 -15.32
CA TYR A 12 24.13 2.77 -14.57
C TYR A 12 24.36 2.40 -13.09
N PHE A 13 23.40 2.79 -12.27
CA PHE A 13 23.34 2.55 -10.84
C PHE A 13 21.99 1.91 -10.53
N TYR A 14 21.96 0.98 -9.57
CA TYR A 14 20.71 0.36 -9.16
C TYR A 14 20.65 0.15 -7.65
N LYS A 15 19.46 0.30 -7.07
CA LYS A 15 19.20 0.06 -5.64
C LYS A 15 17.74 -0.30 -5.46
N THR A 16 17.47 -1.21 -4.51
CA THR A 16 16.11 -1.49 -4.06
C THR A 16 15.73 -0.49 -2.99
N LEU A 17 14.69 0.31 -3.23
CA LEU A 17 14.17 1.30 -2.30
C LEU A 17 12.76 0.92 -1.85
N ASN A 18 12.39 1.29 -0.63
CA ASN A 18 11.06 1.05 -0.08
C ASN A 18 10.38 2.38 0.29
N SER A 19 9.13 2.57 -0.09
CA SER A 19 8.40 3.83 0.16
C SER A 19 8.36 4.25 1.64
N LYS A 20 8.28 3.28 2.57
CA LYS A 20 8.32 3.55 4.02
C LYS A 20 9.62 4.19 4.52
N ASP A 21 10.72 4.00 3.79
CA ASP A 21 12.01 4.57 4.14
C ASP A 21 12.16 6.00 3.57
N TYR A 22 11.12 6.51 2.88
CA TYR A 22 11.08 7.81 2.22
C TYR A 22 9.76 8.55 2.53
N GLY A 23 9.26 8.44 3.76
CA GLY A 23 8.16 9.26 4.28
C GLY A 23 6.73 8.80 3.97
N ILE A 24 6.54 7.69 3.22
CA ILE A 24 5.20 7.19 2.88
C ILE A 24 4.95 5.86 3.60
N PRO A 25 3.92 5.73 4.45
CA PRO A 25 3.66 4.52 5.25
C PRO A 25 3.09 3.38 4.40
N GLN A 26 3.88 2.88 3.44
CA GLN A 26 3.54 1.75 2.59
C GLN A 26 4.77 0.87 2.34
N HIS A 27 4.58 -0.45 2.46
CA HIS A 27 5.55 -1.44 1.99
C HIS A 27 5.51 -1.55 0.47
N ARG A 28 6.32 -0.75 -0.22
CA ARG A 28 6.47 -0.78 -1.68
C ARG A 28 7.95 -0.80 -2.05
N GLN A 29 8.53 -2.00 -1.99
CA GLN A 29 9.90 -2.22 -2.44
C GLN A 29 9.95 -2.31 -3.96
N ARG A 30 10.78 -1.47 -4.58
CA ARG A 30 11.01 -1.46 -6.03
C ARG A 30 12.49 -1.31 -6.32
N ILE A 31 12.94 -1.95 -7.39
CA ILE A 31 14.30 -1.75 -7.92
C ILE A 31 14.26 -0.52 -8.81
N PHE A 32 15.11 0.44 -8.51
CA PHE A 32 15.33 1.59 -9.36
C PHE A 32 16.65 1.39 -10.11
N VAL A 33 16.61 1.59 -11.43
CA VAL A 33 17.79 1.53 -12.30
C VAL A 33 17.91 2.88 -12.99
N ILE A 34 19.01 3.58 -12.75
CA ILE A 34 19.29 4.91 -13.29
C ILE A 34 20.50 4.79 -14.20
N GLY A 35 20.33 5.12 -15.47
CA GLY A 35 21.40 5.11 -16.48
C GLY A 35 21.77 6.51 -16.93
N PHE A 36 23.06 6.81 -16.93
CA PHE A 36 23.64 8.03 -17.48
C PHE A 36 24.39 7.71 -18.76
N LYS A 37 24.11 8.45 -19.84
CA LYS A 37 24.83 8.31 -21.10
C LYS A 37 26.19 9.01 -20.98
N GLY A 38 27.28 8.27 -21.22
CA GLY A 38 28.64 8.76 -20.94
C GLY A 38 29.16 8.28 -19.57
N LYS A 39 30.49 8.28 -19.40
CA LYS A 39 31.16 7.52 -18.32
C LYS A 39 31.47 8.34 -17.05
N SER A 40 31.39 9.67 -17.09
CA SER A 40 31.85 10.57 -16.02
C SER A 40 30.73 11.06 -15.10
N VAL A 41 29.98 10.15 -14.47
CA VAL A 41 28.95 10.52 -13.48
C VAL A 41 29.16 9.75 -12.19
N ASN A 42 29.17 10.47 -11.07
CA ASN A 42 29.04 9.91 -9.73
C ASN A 42 27.61 10.19 -9.26
N PHE A 43 26.88 9.14 -8.91
CA PHE A 43 25.49 9.22 -8.48
C PHE A 43 25.31 8.33 -7.26
N ASP A 44 24.66 8.89 -6.25
CA ASP A 44 24.23 8.19 -5.06
C ASP A 44 22.72 8.34 -4.91
N PHE A 45 22.09 7.27 -4.41
CA PHE A 45 20.67 7.29 -4.11
C PHE A 45 20.39 8.18 -2.89
N PRO A 46 19.20 8.81 -2.81
CA PRO A 46 18.85 9.64 -1.66
C PRO A 46 18.91 8.84 -0.36
N GLU A 47 19.35 9.52 0.69
CA GLU A 47 19.32 8.99 2.05
C GLU A 47 17.87 8.80 2.54
N PRO A 48 17.61 7.79 3.40
CA PRO A 48 16.29 7.56 3.96
C PRO A 48 15.77 8.77 4.75
N ILE A 49 14.46 8.98 4.70
CA ILE A 49 13.75 10.01 5.45
C ILE A 49 12.94 9.31 6.55
N PRO A 50 13.01 9.78 7.82
CA PRO A 50 12.20 9.22 8.89
C PRO A 50 10.70 9.25 8.58
N LEU A 51 10.02 8.14 8.81
CA LEU A 51 8.57 8.04 8.66
C LEU A 51 7.89 8.76 9.83
N GLN A 52 7.20 9.87 9.54
CA GLN A 52 6.46 10.65 10.53
C GLN A 52 4.96 10.34 10.54
N ASN A 53 4.44 9.88 9.39
CA ASN A 53 3.02 9.62 9.20
C ASN A 53 2.67 8.13 9.27
N SER A 54 1.45 7.86 9.67
CA SER A 54 0.83 6.53 9.64
C SER A 54 -0.15 6.41 8.48
N MET A 55 -0.55 5.19 8.13
CA MET A 55 -1.59 4.96 7.12
C MET A 55 -2.90 5.67 7.47
N GLN A 56 -3.20 5.82 8.77
CA GLN A 56 -4.41 6.46 9.27
C GLN A 56 -4.46 7.95 8.89
N ASP A 57 -3.30 8.61 8.81
CA ASP A 57 -3.20 10.03 8.45
C ASP A 57 -3.60 10.31 6.99
N PHE A 58 -3.73 9.26 6.16
CA PHE A 58 -4.13 9.34 4.75
C PHE A 58 -5.56 8.87 4.51
N LEU A 59 -6.32 8.54 5.56
CA LEU A 59 -7.73 8.17 5.44
C LEU A 59 -8.58 9.41 5.21
N GLU A 60 -9.67 9.24 4.45
CA GLU A 60 -10.68 10.28 4.28
C GLU A 60 -11.58 10.32 5.52
N ASP A 61 -11.95 11.52 5.98
CA ASP A 61 -12.83 11.68 7.14
C ASP A 61 -14.26 11.17 6.87
N TYR A 62 -14.71 11.23 5.61
CA TYR A 62 -16.05 10.84 5.19
C TYR A 62 -15.99 9.94 3.96
N ILE A 63 -16.55 8.74 4.07
CA ILE A 63 -16.58 7.75 2.99
C ILE A 63 -18.00 7.31 2.66
N GLU A 64 -18.23 6.98 1.38
CA GLU A 64 -19.51 6.44 0.94
C GLU A 64 -19.73 5.00 1.47
N SER A 65 -21.00 4.65 1.72
CA SER A 65 -21.40 3.34 2.25
C SER A 65 -20.96 2.14 1.38
N LYS A 66 -20.71 2.37 0.08
CA LYS A 66 -20.23 1.36 -0.87
C LYS A 66 -18.85 0.79 -0.55
N TYR A 67 -18.04 1.51 0.23
CA TYR A 67 -16.69 1.08 0.62
C TYR A 67 -16.69 0.11 1.83
N TYR A 68 -17.80 0.02 2.56
CA TYR A 68 -17.93 -0.96 3.66
C TYR A 68 -18.15 -2.37 3.12
N LEU A 69 -17.53 -3.33 3.80
CA LEU A 69 -17.67 -4.74 3.45
C LEU A 69 -19.01 -5.30 3.92
N LYS A 70 -19.67 -6.06 3.05
CA LYS A 70 -20.78 -6.95 3.43
C LYS A 70 -20.29 -8.08 4.33
N GLU A 71 -21.21 -8.77 5.00
CA GLU A 71 -20.92 -9.85 5.97
C GLU A 71 -19.88 -10.88 5.48
N LYS A 72 -19.97 -11.30 4.21
CA LYS A 72 -19.02 -12.25 3.61
C LYS A 72 -17.60 -11.70 3.55
N GLY A 73 -17.44 -10.41 3.23
CA GLY A 73 -16.15 -9.73 3.21
C GLY A 73 -15.58 -9.56 4.63
N VAL A 74 -16.42 -9.19 5.59
CA VAL A 74 -16.03 -9.09 7.01
C VAL A 74 -15.50 -10.43 7.53
N LYS A 75 -16.22 -11.54 7.28
CA LYS A 75 -15.77 -12.90 7.63
C LYS A 75 -14.43 -13.27 7.00
N PHE A 76 -14.17 -12.85 5.76
CA PHE A 76 -12.89 -13.10 5.11
C PHE A 76 -11.75 -12.30 5.76
N VAL A 77 -11.96 -11.01 5.99
CA VAL A 77 -10.92 -10.09 6.51
C VAL A 77 -10.54 -10.41 7.94
N THR A 78 -11.53 -10.74 8.78
CA THR A 78 -11.35 -11.09 10.19
C THR A 78 -10.82 -12.51 10.40
N SER A 79 -10.83 -13.36 9.37
CA SER A 79 -10.37 -14.76 9.46
C SER A 79 -8.92 -14.86 9.92
N PHE A 80 -8.68 -15.62 10.98
CA PHE A 80 -7.35 -15.88 11.53
C PHE A 80 -6.38 -16.44 10.47
N LYS A 81 -6.87 -17.32 9.59
CA LYS A 81 -6.07 -17.92 8.51
C LYS A 81 -5.52 -16.86 7.56
N ASN A 82 -6.33 -15.86 7.20
CA ASN A 82 -5.95 -14.80 6.27
C ASN A 82 -5.01 -13.79 6.91
N ARG A 83 -5.25 -13.43 8.18
CA ARG A 83 -4.34 -12.59 8.98
C ARG A 83 -2.98 -13.26 9.17
N LYS A 84 -2.94 -14.56 9.50
CA LYS A 84 -1.68 -15.33 9.63
C LYS A 84 -0.88 -15.37 8.33
N LYS A 85 -1.57 -15.48 7.19
CA LYS A 85 -0.95 -15.42 5.85
C LYS A 85 -0.62 -14.01 5.37
N ARG A 86 -0.90 -12.97 6.17
CA ARG A 86 -0.72 -11.56 5.82
C ARG A 86 -1.41 -11.20 4.50
N TYR A 87 -2.60 -11.76 4.31
CA TYR A 87 -3.48 -11.42 3.18
C TYR A 87 -4.29 -10.18 3.50
N THR A 88 -4.66 -10.02 4.76
CA THR A 88 -5.43 -8.90 5.27
C THR A 88 -4.73 -8.29 6.47
N GLN A 89 -4.84 -6.98 6.60
CA GLN A 89 -4.39 -6.20 7.73
C GLN A 89 -5.54 -5.29 8.16
N ILE A 90 -5.79 -5.19 9.46
CA ILE A 90 -6.83 -4.32 10.02
C ILE A 90 -6.12 -3.29 10.90
N ASN A 91 -6.39 -2.00 10.71
CA ASN A 91 -5.82 -0.89 11.47
C ASN A 91 -4.28 -0.91 11.53
N GLY A 92 -3.63 -1.22 10.40
CA GLY A 92 -2.17 -1.27 10.35
C GLY A 92 -1.56 0.12 10.10
N ASN A 93 -0.46 0.43 10.79
CA ASN A 93 0.21 1.73 10.66
C ASN A 93 0.95 1.92 9.33
N ILE A 94 1.31 0.81 8.66
CA ILE A 94 2.02 0.81 7.37
C ILE A 94 1.24 -0.09 6.41
N ALA A 95 0.77 0.48 5.30
CA ALA A 95 0.03 -0.23 4.27
C ALA A 95 0.85 -1.36 3.65
N ILE A 96 0.18 -2.47 3.31
CA ILE A 96 0.83 -3.62 2.67
C ILE A 96 1.06 -3.35 1.17
N CYS A 97 2.02 -4.08 0.57
CA CYS A 97 2.22 -3.99 -0.87
C CYS A 97 0.97 -4.52 -1.59
N GLN A 98 0.45 -3.72 -2.52
CA GLN A 98 -0.66 -4.18 -3.33
C GLN A 98 -0.27 -5.38 -4.20
N LYS A 99 -1.14 -6.38 -4.26
CA LYS A 99 -0.96 -7.61 -5.07
C LYS A 99 -1.70 -7.48 -6.39
N VAL A 100 -1.27 -8.26 -7.37
CA VAL A 100 -2.01 -8.40 -8.64
C VAL A 100 -3.44 -8.89 -8.33
N ASN A 101 -4.43 -8.30 -9.00
CA ASN A 101 -5.87 -8.58 -8.82
C ASN A 101 -6.46 -8.20 -7.45
N GLN A 102 -5.81 -7.34 -6.68
CA GLN A 102 -6.34 -6.90 -5.39
C GLN A 102 -7.73 -6.26 -5.49
N GLN A 103 -8.05 -5.59 -6.61
CA GLN A 103 -9.39 -5.05 -6.86
C GLN A 103 -10.51 -6.10 -6.90
N PHE A 104 -10.18 -7.39 -7.08
CA PHE A 104 -11.15 -8.49 -7.16
C PHE A 104 -11.10 -9.44 -5.97
N ASN A 105 -10.21 -9.21 -5.00
CA ASN A 105 -10.07 -10.05 -3.83
C ASN A 105 -10.05 -9.21 -2.54
N TRP A 106 -10.44 -9.79 -1.42
CA TRP A 106 -10.42 -9.07 -0.14
C TRP A 106 -9.04 -9.09 0.52
N HIS A 107 -7.96 -8.92 -0.26
CA HIS A 107 -6.62 -8.74 0.29
C HIS A 107 -6.31 -7.25 0.39
N GLY A 108 -5.55 -6.85 1.40
CA GLY A 108 -5.24 -5.43 1.59
C GLY A 108 -5.30 -4.99 3.03
N ASP A 109 -5.34 -3.68 3.17
CA ASP A 109 -5.54 -2.96 4.42
C ASP A 109 -7.02 -2.61 4.57
N PHE A 110 -7.53 -2.79 5.79
CA PHE A 110 -8.90 -2.48 6.18
C PHE A 110 -8.87 -1.64 7.44
N VAL A 111 -9.88 -0.79 7.59
CA VAL A 111 -10.11 0.00 8.80
C VAL A 111 -11.35 -0.57 9.48
N PHE A 112 -11.25 -0.75 10.79
CA PHE A 112 -12.41 -1.07 11.60
C PHE A 112 -12.95 0.23 12.20
N GLU A 113 -14.22 0.51 11.91
CA GLU A 113 -14.95 1.65 12.45
C GLU A 113 -16.09 1.13 13.33
N ASP A 114 -16.14 1.64 14.57
CA ASP A 114 -17.25 1.37 15.47
C ASP A 114 -18.50 2.14 15.04
N ILE A 115 -19.64 1.46 15.09
CA ILE A 115 -20.96 1.99 14.67
C ILE A 115 -21.35 3.24 15.48
N GLU A 116 -20.81 3.41 16.68
CA GLU A 116 -21.11 4.55 17.55
C GLU A 116 -20.52 5.89 17.06
N ASN A 117 -19.43 5.86 16.27
CA ASN A 117 -18.80 7.05 15.70
C ASN A 117 -19.20 7.31 14.24
N ALA A 118 -19.95 6.40 13.61
CA ALA A 118 -20.50 6.62 12.29
C ALA A 118 -21.68 7.58 12.41
N GLU A 119 -21.44 8.88 12.18
CA GLU A 119 -22.52 9.81 11.88
C GLU A 119 -23.28 9.27 10.66
N PHE A 120 -24.38 8.58 10.93
CA PHE A 120 -25.08 7.70 10.00
C PHE A 120 -25.89 8.53 8.99
N ASN A 121 -25.21 9.23 8.08
CA ASN A 121 -25.84 9.85 6.93
C ASN A 121 -26.01 8.79 5.84
N GLU A 122 -27.02 7.94 6.06
CA GLU A 122 -27.78 7.09 5.13
C GLU A 122 -28.04 5.70 5.74
N ARG A 123 -29.15 5.61 6.50
CA ARG A 123 -29.81 4.33 6.82
C ARG A 123 -29.95 3.51 5.53
N PRO A 124 -29.38 2.29 5.40
CA PRO A 124 -29.82 1.41 4.34
C PRO A 124 -31.29 1.11 4.60
N LEU A 125 -32.14 1.51 3.64
CA LEU A 125 -33.53 1.08 3.51
C LEU A 125 -33.56 -0.43 3.26
N HIS A 126 -33.27 -1.22 4.28
CA HIS A 126 -33.69 -2.61 4.35
C HIS A 126 -34.40 -2.79 5.68
N LYS A 127 -35.66 -2.32 5.69
CA LYS A 127 -36.67 -2.90 6.55
C LYS A 127 -36.70 -4.41 6.24
N TYR A 128 -36.51 -5.21 7.27
CA TYR A 128 -36.90 -6.61 7.24
C TYR A 128 -38.43 -6.64 7.15
N GLU A 129 -38.95 -7.12 6.02
CA GLU A 129 -40.24 -7.80 5.90
C GLU A 129 -39.96 -9.23 5.42
#